data_AF-A0A2J8P3V4-F1
#
_entry.id   AF-A0A2J8P3V4-F1
#
_cell.length_a   1.000
_cell.length_b   1.000
_cell.length_c   1.000
_cell.angle_alpha   90.00
_cell.angle_beta   90.00
_cell.angle_gamma   90.00
#
_symmetry.space_group_name_H-M   'P 1'
#
loop_
_entity.id
_entity.type
_entity.pdbx_description
1 polymer ?
#
loop_
_entity_poly.entity_id
_entity_poly.type
_entity_poly.pdbx_seq_one_letter_code
_entity_poly.pdbx_strand_id
1 'polypeptide(L)'
;MPSATSHSGSGSKSSGPPPPSGSSGSEAAAGAGAAAPASQHPATGTGAVQTEAMKQILGVIDKKLRNLEKKKGKLDDYQERMNKGERLNQDQLDAVSKYQEVTNNLEFAKELQRSFMALSQDIQKTIKKTARREQLMREEAEQKRLKTVLELQYVLDKLGDDEVRTDLKQGLNGVPILSEEELSLL
;
A
#
# COMPACT_ATOMS: atom_id res chain seq x y z
N MET A 1 -40.29 41.41 17.98
CA MET A 1 -41.57 40.82 17.53
C MET A 1 -41.99 41.54 16.25
N PRO A 2 -42.71 40.93 15.30
CA PRO A 2 -42.87 39.52 14.92
C PRO A 2 -42.42 39.37 13.42
N SER A 3 -42.57 38.31 12.63
CA SER A 3 -43.44 37.14 12.61
C SER A 3 -42.77 36.01 11.85
N ALA A 4 -43.00 34.79 12.33
CA ALA A 4 -42.90 33.57 11.56
C ALA A 4 -44.07 33.45 10.57
N THR A 5 -43.84 32.76 9.46
CA THR A 5 -44.89 32.05 8.74
C THR A 5 -44.32 30.71 8.23
N SER A 6 -44.71 29.64 8.92
CA SER A 6 -44.81 28.29 8.38
C SER A 6 -45.98 28.21 7.39
N HIS A 7 -45.98 27.20 6.51
CA HIS A 7 -47.13 26.39 6.04
C HIS A 7 -46.54 25.30 5.12
N SER A 8 -46.62 24.02 5.52
CA SER A 8 -47.59 23.01 5.02
C SER A 8 -47.24 22.55 3.59
N GLY A 9 -47.09 21.27 3.25
CA GLY A 9 -47.54 20.01 3.83
C GLY A 9 -47.76 19.03 2.66
N SER A 10 -48.00 17.75 2.96
CA SER A 10 -48.29 16.64 2.03
C SER A 10 -47.06 16.03 1.34
N GLY A 11 -46.83 14.73 1.34
CA GLY A 11 -47.68 13.60 1.69
C GLY A 11 -47.29 12.43 0.79
N SER A 12 -46.78 11.35 1.41
CA SER A 12 -46.95 9.94 1.04
C SER A 12 -46.82 9.49 -0.43
N LYS A 13 -45.91 8.55 -0.72
CA LYS A 13 -46.25 7.12 -0.96
C LYS A 13 -45.04 6.32 -1.43
N SER A 14 -44.94 5.13 -0.85
CA SER A 14 -44.11 3.98 -1.18
C SER A 14 -44.48 3.36 -2.53
N SER A 15 -43.49 2.92 -3.30
CA SER A 15 -43.64 1.80 -4.25
C SER A 15 -42.26 1.32 -4.71
N GLY A 16 -41.95 0.07 -4.35
CA GLY A 16 -40.71 -0.63 -4.70
C GLY A 16 -40.61 -1.03 -6.18
N PRO A 17 -39.48 -1.63 -6.58
CA PRO A 17 -39.20 -1.96 -7.97
C PRO A 17 -40.03 -3.16 -8.46
N PRO A 18 -40.40 -3.21 -9.76
CA PRO A 18 -41.09 -4.36 -10.35
C PRO A 18 -40.13 -5.56 -10.57
N PRO A 19 -40.66 -6.78 -10.71
CA PRO A 19 -39.90 -8.03 -10.78
C PRO A 19 -39.36 -8.32 -12.20
N PRO A 20 -38.41 -9.27 -12.36
CA PRO A 20 -37.92 -9.70 -13.67
C PRO A 20 -38.81 -10.81 -14.25
N SER A 21 -39.20 -10.66 -15.51
CA SER A 21 -39.81 -11.71 -16.32
C SER A 21 -38.73 -12.50 -17.06
N GLY A 22 -38.71 -13.82 -16.87
CA GLY A 22 -37.83 -14.74 -17.59
C GLY A 22 -38.49 -15.38 -18.81
N SER A 23 -37.67 -15.69 -19.81
CA SER A 23 -37.78 -16.87 -20.70
C SER A 23 -36.43 -17.00 -21.43
N SER A 24 -35.57 -17.95 -21.05
CA SER A 24 -35.47 -19.31 -21.61
C SER A 24 -34.87 -19.36 -23.02
N GLY A 25 -33.68 -19.97 -23.14
CA GLY A 25 -33.24 -20.66 -24.37
C GLY A 25 -31.77 -20.48 -24.77
N SER A 26 -30.93 -21.46 -24.36
CA SER A 26 -29.77 -22.08 -25.06
C SER A 26 -28.63 -21.16 -25.59
N GLU A 27 -27.33 -21.44 -25.48
CA GLU A 27 -26.56 -22.68 -25.40
C GLU A 27 -25.25 -22.45 -24.64
N ALA A 28 -24.68 -23.55 -24.14
CA ALA A 28 -23.39 -23.60 -23.48
C ALA A 28 -22.22 -23.46 -24.47
N ALA A 29 -21.24 -22.61 -24.13
CA ALA A 29 -19.85 -22.83 -24.51
C ALA A 29 -18.97 -22.32 -23.37
N ALA A 30 -18.45 -23.26 -22.60
CA ALA A 30 -17.49 -23.05 -21.54
C ALA A 30 -16.17 -22.54 -22.12
N GLY A 31 -15.87 -21.26 -21.89
CA GLY A 31 -14.54 -20.70 -22.04
C GLY A 31 -14.04 -20.30 -20.65
N ALA A 32 -13.36 -21.24 -19.99
CA ALA A 32 -12.68 -21.01 -18.72
C ALA A 32 -11.55 -19.98 -18.93
N GLY A 33 -11.88 -18.70 -18.82
CA GLY A 33 -10.91 -17.64 -18.59
C GLY A 33 -10.39 -17.78 -17.16
N ALA A 34 -9.37 -18.61 -16.99
CA ALA A 34 -8.61 -18.68 -15.76
C ALA A 34 -8.03 -17.29 -15.49
N ALA A 35 -8.68 -16.55 -14.58
CA ALA A 35 -8.07 -15.41 -13.93
C ALA A 35 -6.85 -15.96 -13.19
N ALA A 36 -5.67 -15.75 -13.77
CA ALA A 36 -4.41 -16.04 -13.10
C ALA A 36 -4.43 -15.34 -11.74
N PRO A 37 -4.12 -16.05 -10.63
CA PRO A 37 -4.04 -15.39 -9.35
C PRO A 37 -2.91 -14.39 -9.45
N ALA A 38 -3.20 -13.10 -9.25
CA ALA A 38 -2.19 -12.09 -9.06
C ALA A 38 -1.24 -12.61 -7.97
N SER A 39 -0.02 -12.95 -8.36
CA SER A 39 1.03 -13.42 -7.47
C SER A 39 1.22 -12.36 -6.40
N GLN A 40 0.60 -12.58 -5.24
CA GLN A 40 0.93 -11.90 -4.01
C GLN A 40 2.33 -12.38 -3.63
N HIS A 41 3.35 -11.80 -4.27
CA HIS A 41 4.70 -11.90 -3.77
C HIS A 41 4.70 -11.22 -2.40
N PRO A 42 5.21 -11.91 -1.36
CA PRO A 42 5.21 -11.37 -0.02
C PRO A 42 6.01 -10.07 -0.09
N ALA A 43 5.45 -9.00 0.48
CA ALA A 43 6.20 -7.78 0.75
C ALA A 43 7.56 -8.21 1.30
N THR A 44 8.64 -7.79 0.63
CA THR A 44 10.03 -8.08 0.99
C THR A 44 10.15 -8.15 2.51
N GLY A 45 10.56 -9.30 3.07
CA GLY A 45 10.43 -9.57 4.51
C GLY A 45 11.03 -8.49 5.41
N THR A 46 12.01 -7.76 4.88
CA THR A 46 12.59 -6.55 5.48
C THR A 46 11.61 -5.39 5.68
N GLY A 47 10.66 -5.14 4.78
CA GLY A 47 9.64 -4.10 4.93
C GLY A 47 8.60 -4.43 6.01
N ALA A 48 8.21 -5.71 6.11
CA ALA A 48 7.30 -6.17 7.16
C ALA A 48 7.95 -6.04 8.55
N VAL A 49 9.22 -6.46 8.69
CA VAL A 49 9.99 -6.32 9.94
C VAL A 49 10.14 -4.84 10.35
N GLN A 50 10.47 -3.95 9.40
CA GLN A 50 10.58 -2.52 9.69
C GLN A 50 9.25 -1.90 10.17
N THR A 51 8.13 -2.31 9.57
CA THR A 51 6.80 -1.81 9.95
C THR A 51 6.41 -2.28 11.35
N GLU A 52 6.71 -3.53 11.70
CA GLU A 52 6.40 -4.07 13.03
C GLU A 52 7.29 -3.43 14.12
N ALA A 53 8.58 -3.26 13.85
CA ALA A 53 9.48 -2.55 14.76
C ALA A 53 8.99 -1.11 15.03
N MET A 54 8.55 -0.39 13.99
CA MET A 54 8.01 0.96 14.12
C MET A 54 6.75 1.01 15.00
N LYS A 55 5.87 0.02 14.85
CA LYS A 55 4.66 -0.12 15.67
C LYS A 55 4.99 -0.34 17.15
N GLN A 56 6.00 -1.17 17.44
CA GLN A 56 6.46 -1.40 18.81
C GLN A 56 7.04 -0.13 19.43
N ILE A 57 7.86 0.62 18.69
CA ILE A 57 8.44 1.90 19.14
C ILE A 57 7.33 2.90 19.48
N LEU A 58 6.36 3.09 18.57
CA LEU A 58 5.21 3.96 18.80
C LEU A 58 4.41 3.52 20.03
N GLY A 59 4.19 2.22 20.22
CA GLY A 59 3.50 1.71 21.41
C GLY A 59 4.22 2.02 22.73
N VAL A 60 5.55 1.97 22.75
CA VAL A 60 6.35 2.38 23.92
C VAL A 60 6.22 3.88 24.19
N ILE A 61 6.26 4.70 23.13
CA ILE A 61 6.09 6.15 23.23
C ILE A 61 4.70 6.51 23.74
N ASP A 62 3.64 5.89 23.22
CA ASP A 62 2.26 6.10 23.66
C ASP A 62 2.08 5.79 25.15
N LYS A 63 2.73 4.71 25.62
CA LYS A 63 2.74 4.35 27.05
C LYS A 63 3.46 5.41 27.88
N LYS A 64 4.62 5.90 27.42
CA LYS A 64 5.38 6.96 28.10
C LYS A 64 4.59 8.27 28.17
N LEU A 65 3.94 8.65 27.06
CA LEU A 65 3.09 9.82 26.95
C LEU A 65 1.96 9.79 27.99
N ARG A 66 1.20 8.69 27.99
CA ARG A 66 0.09 8.47 28.94
C ARG A 66 0.55 8.51 30.40
N ASN A 67 1.73 7.95 30.68
CA ASN A 67 2.31 7.98 32.02
C ASN A 67 2.70 9.41 32.44
N LEU A 68 3.27 10.20 31.53
CA LEU A 68 3.62 11.60 31.78
C LEU A 68 2.39 12.48 31.92
N GLU A 69 1.34 12.27 31.13
CA GLU A 69 0.06 12.97 31.27
C GLU A 69 -0.59 12.70 32.63
N LYS A 70 -0.62 11.44 33.06
CA LYS A 70 -1.08 11.06 34.41
C LYS A 70 -0.25 11.71 35.51
N LYS A 71 1.09 11.74 35.35
CA LYS A 71 1.97 12.38 36.34
C LYS A 71 1.75 13.87 36.39
N LYS A 72 1.67 14.54 35.22
CA LYS A 72 1.41 15.98 35.12
C LYS A 72 0.08 16.33 35.79
N GLY A 73 -1.00 15.61 35.50
CA GLY A 73 -2.30 15.85 36.13
C GLY A 73 -2.26 15.79 37.66
N LYS A 74 -1.56 14.80 38.24
CA LYS A 74 -1.36 14.75 39.70
C LYS A 74 -0.58 15.94 40.25
N LEU A 75 0.40 16.44 39.50
CA LEU A 75 1.17 17.61 39.91
C LEU A 75 0.35 18.90 39.75
N ASP A 76 -0.49 18.99 38.72
CA ASP A 76 -1.47 20.08 38.55
C ASP A 76 -2.39 20.15 39.78
N ASP A 77 -2.93 19.00 40.23
CA ASP A 77 -3.76 18.91 41.43
C ASP A 77 -3.01 19.35 42.70
N TYR A 78 -1.74 18.97 42.85
CA TYR A 78 -0.92 19.38 44.00
C TYR A 78 -0.67 20.88 43.99
N GLN A 79 -0.34 21.44 42.83
CA GLN A 79 -0.07 22.86 42.66
C GLN A 79 -1.34 23.69 42.91
N GLU A 80 -2.50 23.21 42.47
CA GLU A 80 -3.79 23.84 42.77
C GLU A 80 -4.08 23.87 44.28
N ARG A 81 -3.90 22.76 44.99
CA ARG A 81 -4.10 22.69 46.45
C ARG A 81 -3.12 23.61 47.20
N MET A 82 -1.86 23.64 46.78
CA MET A 82 -0.86 24.56 47.34
C MET A 82 -1.27 26.01 47.14
N ASN A 83 -1.76 26.37 45.94
CA ASN A 83 -2.22 27.73 45.62
C ASN A 83 -3.48 28.12 46.41
N LYS A 84 -4.31 27.14 46.82
CA LYS A 84 -5.45 27.33 47.73
C LYS A 84 -5.04 27.44 49.20
N GLY A 85 -3.74 27.32 49.51
CA GLY A 85 -3.21 27.41 50.87
C GLY A 85 -3.27 26.11 51.66
N GLU A 86 -3.58 24.98 51.02
CA GLU A 86 -3.51 23.67 51.67
C GLU A 86 -2.05 23.27 51.94
N ARG A 87 -1.81 22.65 53.10
CA ARG A 87 -0.48 22.20 53.48
C ARG A 87 -0.19 20.84 52.85
N LEU A 88 0.71 20.84 51.86
CA LEU A 88 1.24 19.62 51.24
C LEU A 88 2.26 18.93 52.16
N ASN A 89 2.39 17.61 52.06
CA ASN A 89 3.49 16.89 52.72
C ASN A 89 4.82 17.06 51.94
N GLN A 90 5.94 16.61 52.54
CA GLN A 90 7.26 16.78 51.91
C GLN A 90 7.34 16.10 50.53
N ASP A 91 6.85 14.85 50.40
CA ASP A 91 6.87 14.13 49.13
C ASP A 91 6.08 14.85 48.02
N GLN A 92 4.96 15.50 48.37
CA GLN A 92 4.16 16.29 47.45
C GLN A 92 4.89 17.57 47.03
N LEU A 93 5.54 18.27 47.97
CA LEU A 93 6.36 19.44 47.66
C LEU A 93 7.54 19.07 46.75
N ASP A 94 8.22 17.96 47.05
CA ASP A 94 9.32 17.42 46.24
C ASP A 94 8.84 16.96 44.85
N ALA A 95 7.60 16.50 44.73
CA ALA A 95 7.01 16.15 43.45
C ALA A 95 6.68 17.41 42.62
N VAL A 96 6.10 18.44 43.26
CA VAL A 96 5.79 19.74 42.63
C VAL A 96 7.06 20.45 42.15
N SER A 97 8.17 20.34 42.87
CA SER A 97 9.45 20.93 42.42
C SER A 97 9.94 20.36 41.08
N LYS A 98 9.51 19.14 40.72
CA LYS A 98 9.83 18.47 39.44
C LYS A 98 8.78 18.71 38.34
N TYR A 99 7.82 19.61 38.57
CA TYR A 99 6.75 19.89 37.61
C TYR A 99 7.27 20.25 36.22
N GLN A 100 8.22 21.18 36.17
CA GLN A 100 8.76 21.67 34.89
C GLN A 100 9.46 20.54 34.12
N GLU A 101 10.20 19.67 34.80
CA GLU A 101 10.84 18.51 34.17
C GLU A 101 9.80 17.55 33.56
N VAL A 102 8.67 17.31 34.24
CA VAL A 102 7.60 16.44 33.73
C VAL A 102 6.94 17.08 32.51
N THR A 103 6.71 18.39 32.54
CA THR A 103 6.14 19.14 31.40
C THR A 103 7.07 19.09 30.19
N ASN A 104 8.36 19.40 30.36
CA ASN A 104 9.35 19.35 29.29
C ASN A 104 9.46 17.93 28.69
N ASN A 105 9.48 16.89 29.55
CA ASN A 105 9.51 15.50 29.08
C ASN A 105 8.24 15.10 28.33
N LEU A 106 7.07 15.63 28.71
CA LEU A 106 5.81 15.38 28.03
C LEU A 106 5.82 16.01 26.63
N GLU A 107 6.30 17.24 26.51
CA GLU A 107 6.47 17.93 25.22
C GLU A 107 7.45 17.19 24.32
N PHE A 108 8.61 16.80 24.86
CA PHE A 108 9.58 15.99 24.14
C PHE A 108 8.98 14.66 23.65
N ALA A 109 8.23 13.96 24.50
CA ALA A 109 7.57 12.71 24.10
C ALA A 109 6.53 12.93 22.99
N LYS A 110 5.78 14.04 23.02
CA LYS A 110 4.83 14.42 21.95
C LYS A 110 5.53 14.70 20.63
N GLU A 111 6.65 15.42 20.67
CA GLU A 111 7.46 15.70 19.49
C GLU A 111 8.06 14.41 18.92
N LEU A 112 8.63 13.56 19.79
CA LEU A 112 9.20 12.28 19.40
C LEU A 112 8.14 11.38 18.74
N GLN A 113 6.93 11.30 19.32
CA GLN A 113 5.79 10.57 18.73
C GLN A 113 5.48 11.06 17.31
N ARG A 114 5.40 12.38 17.12
CA ARG A 114 5.10 12.98 15.80
C ARG A 114 6.19 12.65 14.77
N SER A 115 7.46 12.73 15.16
CA SER A 115 8.59 12.39 14.29
C SER A 115 8.58 10.92 13.87
N PHE A 116 8.32 9.99 14.80
CA PHE A 116 8.19 8.57 14.46
C PHE A 116 6.95 8.26 13.62
N MET A 117 5.84 8.96 13.82
CA MET A 117 4.67 8.82 12.95
C MET A 117 4.97 9.25 11.51
N ALA A 118 5.67 10.38 11.32
CA ALA A 118 6.09 10.84 10.00
C ALA A 118 7.05 9.83 9.34
N LEU A 119 8.07 9.37 10.09
CA LEU A 119 9.02 8.36 9.62
C LEU A 119 8.33 7.05 9.23
N SER A 120 7.36 6.59 10.03
CA SER A 120 6.56 5.40 9.75
C SER A 120 5.85 5.49 8.40
N GLN A 121 5.24 6.65 8.11
CA GLN A 121 4.59 6.89 6.82
C GLN A 121 5.57 6.88 5.66
N ASP A 122 6.76 7.47 5.83
CA ASP A 122 7.77 7.52 4.78
C ASP A 122 8.39 6.15 4.49
N ILE A 123 8.59 5.32 5.52
CA ILE A 123 8.97 3.91 5.35
C ILE A 123 7.90 3.17 4.55
N GLN A 124 6.62 3.32 4.89
CA GLN A 124 5.53 2.67 4.15
C GLN A 124 5.47 3.12 2.68
N LYS A 125 5.65 4.42 2.40
CA LYS A 125 5.72 4.94 1.03
C LYS A 125 6.90 4.33 0.27
N THR A 126 8.05 4.21 0.93
CA THR A 126 9.28 3.67 0.33
C THR A 126 9.11 2.18 0.00
N ILE A 127 8.57 1.38 0.93
CA ILE A 127 8.26 -0.03 0.70
C ILE A 127 7.35 -0.19 -0.54
N LYS A 128 6.26 0.57 -0.61
CA LYS A 128 5.33 0.52 -1.76
C LYS A 128 6.00 0.94 -3.07
N LYS A 129 6.82 2.00 -3.06
CA LYS A 129 7.54 2.48 -4.24
C LYS A 129 8.54 1.44 -4.75
N THR A 130 9.31 0.82 -3.85
CA THR A 130 10.29 -0.20 -4.22
C THR A 130 9.60 -1.44 -4.77
N ALA A 131 8.55 -1.94 -4.12
CA ALA A 131 7.78 -3.08 -4.61
C ALA A 131 7.20 -2.83 -6.00
N ARG A 132 6.61 -1.65 -6.24
CA ARG A 132 6.09 -1.27 -7.56
C ARG A 132 7.18 -1.19 -8.61
N ARG A 133 8.34 -0.62 -8.28
CA ARG A 133 9.49 -0.53 -9.20
C ARG A 133 10.00 -1.92 -9.59
N GLU A 134 10.16 -2.82 -8.63
CA GLU A 134 10.60 -4.20 -8.88
C GLU A 134 9.59 -4.96 -9.74
N GLN A 135 8.29 -4.78 -9.49
CA GLN A 135 7.24 -5.36 -10.31
C GLN A 135 7.35 -4.89 -11.76
N LEU A 136 7.42 -3.57 -11.99
CA LEU A 136 7.53 -3.01 -13.34
C LEU A 136 8.78 -3.49 -14.08
N MET A 137 9.93 -3.58 -13.40
CA MET A 137 11.14 -4.11 -14.03
C MET A 137 11.01 -5.60 -14.40
N ARG A 138 10.29 -6.38 -13.58
CA ARG A 138 10.02 -7.80 -13.88
C ARG A 138 9.08 -7.92 -15.08
N GLU A 139 8.01 -7.12 -15.13
CA GLU A 139 7.07 -7.07 -16.25
C GLU A 139 7.76 -6.64 -17.54
N GLU A 140 8.64 -5.63 -17.50
CA GLU A 140 9.42 -5.19 -18.66
C GLU A 140 10.37 -6.29 -19.17
N ALA A 141 11.05 -6.99 -18.26
CA ALA A 141 11.92 -8.10 -18.61
C ALA A 141 11.14 -9.27 -19.24
N GLU A 142 9.95 -9.56 -18.71
CA GLU A 142 9.05 -10.58 -19.26
C GLU A 142 8.52 -10.18 -20.64
N GLN A 143 8.10 -8.93 -20.82
CA GLN A 143 7.70 -8.41 -22.13
C GLN A 143 8.82 -8.51 -23.16
N LYS A 144 10.06 -8.16 -22.80
CA LYS A 144 11.22 -8.33 -23.68
C LYS A 144 11.46 -9.79 -24.05
N ARG A 145 11.39 -10.69 -23.07
CA ARG A 145 11.52 -12.14 -23.30
C ARG A 145 10.43 -12.65 -24.24
N LEU A 146 9.18 -12.28 -24.02
CA LEU A 146 8.05 -12.67 -24.87
C LEU A 146 8.20 -12.12 -26.29
N LYS A 147 8.62 -10.87 -26.44
CA LYS A 147 8.93 -10.29 -27.75
C LYS A 147 10.00 -11.12 -28.49
N THR A 148 11.10 -11.46 -27.83
CA THR A 148 12.15 -12.31 -28.44
C THR A 148 11.62 -13.69 -28.85
N VAL A 149 10.75 -14.29 -28.03
CA VAL A 149 10.11 -15.57 -28.39
C VAL A 149 9.23 -15.42 -29.62
N LEU A 150 8.43 -14.36 -29.72
CA LEU A 150 7.58 -14.11 -30.89
C LEU A 150 8.38 -13.82 -32.16
N GLU A 151 9.47 -13.05 -32.04
CA GLU A 151 10.40 -12.81 -33.15
C GLU A 151 11.03 -14.12 -33.64
N LEU A 152 11.48 -14.97 -32.72
CA LEU A 152 12.03 -16.28 -33.07
C LEU A 152 10.96 -17.18 -33.72
N GLN A 153 9.75 -17.24 -33.16
CA GLN A 153 8.65 -18.00 -33.76
C GLN A 153 8.36 -17.53 -35.19
N TYR A 154 8.33 -16.22 -35.42
CA TYR A 154 8.13 -15.67 -36.76
C TYR A 154 9.24 -16.08 -37.73
N VAL A 155 10.50 -16.00 -37.31
CA VAL A 155 11.63 -16.42 -38.15
C VAL A 155 11.55 -17.91 -38.47
N LEU A 156 11.32 -18.77 -37.46
CA LEU A 156 11.22 -20.21 -37.64
C LEU A 156 10.02 -20.59 -38.53
N ASP A 157 8.89 -19.90 -38.41
CA ASP A 157 7.73 -20.07 -39.30
C ASP A 157 8.10 -19.74 -40.76
N LYS A 158 8.83 -18.64 -40.99
CA LYS A 158 9.34 -18.30 -42.33
C LYS A 158 10.36 -19.30 -42.86
N LEU A 159 11.18 -19.91 -42.00
CA LEU A 159 12.14 -20.95 -42.40
C LEU A 159 11.48 -22.28 -42.78
N GLY A 160 10.17 -22.43 -42.56
CA GLY A 160 9.38 -23.53 -43.12
C GLY A 160 9.05 -23.38 -44.60
N ASP A 161 9.30 -22.21 -45.20
CA ASP A 161 9.12 -21.95 -46.63
C ASP A 161 10.41 -22.30 -47.42
N ASP A 162 10.29 -23.22 -48.37
CA ASP A 162 11.41 -23.72 -49.17
C ASP A 162 12.08 -22.62 -50.02
N GLU A 163 11.30 -21.63 -50.48
CA GLU A 163 11.84 -20.48 -51.23
C GLU A 163 12.73 -19.63 -50.32
N VAL A 164 12.30 -19.37 -49.09
CA VAL A 164 13.08 -18.60 -48.10
C VAL A 164 14.36 -19.34 -47.70
N ARG A 165 14.31 -20.67 -47.54
CA ARG A 165 15.51 -21.49 -47.28
C ARG A 165 16.49 -21.46 -48.45
N THR A 166 15.97 -21.48 -49.68
CA THR A 166 16.79 -21.40 -50.90
C THR A 166 17.49 -20.05 -51.01
N ASP A 167 16.78 -18.96 -50.73
CA ASP A 167 17.35 -17.61 -50.67
C ASP A 167 18.49 -17.51 -49.65
N LEU A 168 18.33 -18.11 -48.46
CA LEU A 168 19.34 -18.17 -47.42
C LEU A 168 20.55 -19.05 -47.77
N LYS A 169 20.39 -20.10 -48.58
CA LYS A 169 21.51 -20.91 -49.07
C LYS A 169 22.33 -20.20 -50.14
N GLN A 170 21.66 -19.40 -50.97
CA GLN A 170 22.27 -18.76 -52.12
C GLN A 170 22.72 -17.31 -51.85
N GLY A 171 22.28 -16.73 -50.73
CA GLY A 171 22.55 -15.32 -50.39
C GLY A 171 21.80 -14.35 -51.29
N LEU A 172 20.64 -14.77 -51.82
CA LEU A 172 19.78 -13.92 -52.65
C LEU A 172 19.10 -12.85 -51.77
N ASN A 173 18.64 -11.76 -52.37
CA ASN A 173 17.87 -10.73 -51.66
C ASN A 173 18.60 -10.07 -50.45
N GLY A 174 19.93 -10.17 -50.38
CA GLY A 174 20.75 -9.55 -49.35
C GLY A 174 20.75 -10.28 -48.00
N VAL A 175 20.21 -11.50 -47.92
CA VAL A 175 20.29 -12.31 -46.69
C VAL A 175 21.66 -13.01 -46.55
N PRO A 176 22.17 -13.18 -45.30
CA PRO A 176 23.39 -13.94 -45.04
C PRO A 176 23.28 -15.39 -45.51
N ILE A 177 24.37 -15.93 -46.06
CA ILE A 177 24.44 -17.34 -46.47
C ILE A 177 24.52 -18.23 -45.23
N LEU A 178 23.63 -19.21 -45.11
CA LEU A 178 23.68 -20.27 -44.10
C LEU A 178 24.00 -21.62 -44.76
N SER A 179 24.84 -22.43 -44.09
CA SER A 179 25.14 -23.79 -44.53
C SER A 179 23.94 -24.72 -44.35
N GLU A 180 23.94 -25.88 -45.04
CA GLU A 180 22.88 -26.89 -44.86
C GLU A 180 22.82 -27.40 -43.41
N GLU A 181 23.98 -27.55 -42.78
CA GLU A 181 24.09 -27.98 -41.39
C GLU A 181 23.51 -26.92 -40.44
N GLU A 182 23.79 -25.64 -40.68
CA GLU A 182 23.24 -24.52 -39.89
C GLU A 182 21.71 -24.42 -40.05
N LEU A 183 21.21 -24.57 -41.28
CA LEU A 183 19.77 -24.59 -41.59
C LEU A 183 19.04 -25.83 -41.06
N SER A 184 19.75 -26.92 -40.80
CA SER A 184 19.18 -28.14 -40.18
C SER A 184 19.13 -28.05 -38.66
N LEU A 185 19.91 -27.15 -38.06
CA LEU A 185 19.91 -26.87 -36.61
C LEU A 185 18.78 -25.90 -36.20
N LEU A 186 18.26 -25.12 -37.14
CA LEU A 186 17.19 -24.12 -36.97
C LEU A 186 15.82 -24.73 -37.28
#